data_AF-A0A933HNS6-F1
#
_entry.id   AF-A0A933HNS6-F1
#
_cell.length_a   1.000
_cell.length_b   1.000
_cell.length_c   1.000
_cell.angle_alpha   90.00
_cell.angle_beta   90.00
_cell.angle_gamma   90.00
#
_symmetry.space_group_name_H-M   'P 1'
#
loop_
_entity.id
_entity.type
_entity.pdbx_description
1 polymer ?
#
loop_
_entity_poly.entity_id
_entity_poly.type
_entity_poly.pdbx_seq_one_letter_code
_entity_poly.pdbx_strand_id
1 'polypeptide(L)'
;MFCVNCGTQLPDDANFCFKCGKPQRDTTATNEPTWEWETCEIRRQYSDRDGNIQCYWARAVGPGGEYTAWQSQWFGWKEDTLWHQARGSVVETLIQDGWQHIGRGSEWDNDRFRRQPGGRNSELCEIVCEKVKQTFMTVEWKFWAMATRPEGIHCVGESPVFKDASLYLDILTQMDTKKYQRNHKDAYIALENLESNLISEGWGSIGVGCRWWAKRFKRDIK
;
A
#
# COMPACT_ATOMS: atom_id res chain seq x y z
N MET A 1 18.59 18.32 -36.74
CA MET A 1 18.25 19.54 -35.95
C MET A 1 19.46 20.46 -35.80
N PHE A 2 19.32 21.68 -35.27
CA PHE A 2 20.46 22.57 -34.99
C PHE A 2 20.60 22.83 -33.49
N CYS A 3 21.84 22.97 -33.02
CA CYS A 3 22.11 23.25 -31.62
C CYS A 3 21.58 24.63 -31.22
N VAL A 4 20.71 24.70 -30.21
CA VAL A 4 20.12 25.96 -29.74
C VAL A 4 21.14 26.93 -29.16
N ASN A 5 22.30 26.43 -28.73
CA ASN A 5 23.35 27.25 -28.10
C ASN A 5 24.46 27.69 -29.06
N CYS A 6 24.84 26.87 -30.04
CA CYS A 6 25.99 27.17 -30.91
C CYS A 6 25.72 26.97 -32.41
N GLY A 7 24.48 26.71 -32.81
CA GLY A 7 24.05 26.65 -34.22
C GLY A 7 24.62 25.48 -35.03
N THR A 8 25.29 24.52 -34.41
CA THR A 8 25.86 23.36 -35.12
C THR A 8 24.77 22.37 -35.52
N GLN A 9 24.85 21.83 -36.75
CA GLN A 9 23.91 20.81 -37.20
C GLN A 9 24.17 19.50 -36.45
N LEU A 10 23.09 18.90 -35.93
CA LEU A 10 23.09 17.70 -35.12
C LEU A 10 22.13 16.66 -35.72
N PRO A 11 22.38 15.35 -35.48
CA PRO A 11 21.38 14.30 -35.68
C PRO A 11 20.07 14.62 -34.95
N ASP A 12 18.94 14.19 -35.49
CA ASP A 12 17.61 14.49 -34.93
C ASP A 12 17.34 13.83 -33.56
N ASP A 13 18.15 12.83 -33.19
CA ASP A 13 18.10 12.11 -31.92
C ASP A 13 19.18 12.56 -30.90
N ALA A 14 19.98 13.57 -31.22
CA ALA A 14 21.07 14.03 -30.37
C ALA A 14 20.57 14.65 -29.05
N ASN A 15 20.86 14.01 -27.91
CA ASN A 15 20.54 14.54 -26.58
C ASN A 15 21.49 15.68 -26.14
N PHE A 16 22.73 15.68 -26.65
CA PHE A 16 23.77 16.67 -26.34
C PHE A 16 24.46 17.14 -27.61
N CYS A 17 24.93 18.39 -27.62
CA CYS A 17 25.72 18.91 -28.73
C CYS A 17 27.17 18.40 -28.64
N PHE A 18 27.63 17.64 -29.64
CA PHE A 18 29.02 17.16 -29.70
C PHE A 18 30.06 18.27 -29.87
N LYS A 19 29.64 19.50 -30.21
CA LYS A 19 30.55 20.65 -30.34
C LYS A 19 30.69 21.48 -29.06
N CYS A 20 29.58 21.80 -28.38
CA CYS A 20 29.59 22.67 -27.21
C CYS A 20 29.24 21.97 -25.89
N GLY A 21 28.91 20.68 -25.92
CA GLY A 21 28.58 19.87 -24.74
C GLY A 21 27.21 20.14 -24.11
N LYS A 22 26.46 21.16 -24.56
CA LYS A 22 25.16 21.49 -23.97
C LYS A 22 24.05 20.50 -24.36
N PRO A 23 23.15 20.13 -23.43
CA PRO A 23 21.96 19.33 -23.74
C PRO A 23 21.07 20.05 -24.76
N GLN A 24 20.44 19.29 -25.66
CA GLN A 24 19.55 19.80 -26.71
C GLN A 24 18.08 19.48 -26.45
N ARG A 25 17.84 18.55 -25.54
CA ARG A 25 16.55 18.38 -24.90
C ARG A 25 16.67 19.03 -23.54
N ASP A 26 15.66 19.80 -23.18
CA ASP A 26 15.56 20.43 -21.88
C ASP A 26 15.35 19.33 -20.83
N THR A 27 16.42 18.64 -20.42
CA THR A 27 16.40 17.72 -19.27
C THR A 27 16.15 18.46 -17.96
N THR A 28 16.17 19.80 -18.00
CA THR A 28 15.77 20.71 -16.93
C THR A 28 14.27 21.02 -16.92
N ALA A 29 13.51 20.58 -17.92
CA ALA A 29 12.15 20.12 -17.64
C ALA A 29 12.26 18.78 -16.92
N THR A 30 12.74 18.80 -15.67
CA THR A 30 12.05 18.03 -14.65
C THR A 30 10.60 18.50 -14.73
N ASN A 31 9.84 17.86 -15.63
CA ASN A 31 8.45 17.56 -15.42
C ASN A 31 8.41 16.67 -14.17
N GLU A 32 8.87 17.16 -13.03
CA GLU A 32 8.29 16.74 -11.78
C GLU A 32 6.81 17.01 -12.01
N PRO A 33 5.99 15.96 -12.08
CA PRO A 33 4.58 16.17 -12.29
C PRO A 33 4.17 17.12 -11.17
N THR A 34 3.71 18.32 -11.50
CA THR A 34 3.02 19.16 -10.53
C THR A 34 1.74 18.39 -10.25
N TRP A 35 1.82 17.49 -9.28
CA TRP A 35 0.70 16.67 -8.87
C TRP A 35 -0.31 17.65 -8.28
N GLU A 36 -1.25 18.10 -9.10
CA GLU A 36 -2.33 18.96 -8.61
C GLU A 36 -3.34 18.12 -7.81
N TRP A 37 -3.41 16.83 -8.11
CA TRP A 37 -4.35 15.88 -7.51
C TRP A 37 -3.70 14.52 -7.32
N GLU A 38 -3.94 13.91 -6.17
CA GLU A 38 -3.92 12.46 -6.03
C GLU A 38 -5.24 11.92 -6.60
N THR A 39 -5.19 10.77 -7.26
CA THR A 39 -6.39 10.05 -7.71
C THR A 39 -6.50 8.73 -7.00
N CYS A 40 -7.73 8.28 -6.75
CA CYS A 40 -7.98 6.98 -6.16
C CYS A 40 -9.12 6.27 -6.90
N GLU A 41 -9.00 4.96 -7.06
CA GLU A 41 -10.05 4.10 -7.60
C GLU A 41 -10.27 2.92 -6.65
N ILE A 42 -11.52 2.74 -6.21
CA ILE A 42 -11.93 1.52 -5.52
C ILE A 42 -11.97 0.38 -6.54
N ARG A 43 -11.36 -0.75 -6.22
CA ARG A 43 -11.34 -1.97 -7.03
C ARG A 43 -11.63 -3.18 -6.16
N ARG A 44 -12.25 -4.20 -6.73
CA ARG A 44 -12.26 -5.53 -6.11
C ARG A 44 -10.90 -6.20 -6.22
N GLN A 45 -10.48 -6.83 -5.13
CA GLN A 45 -9.34 -7.73 -5.08
C GLN A 45 -9.80 -9.08 -4.54
N TYR A 46 -9.29 -10.17 -5.12
CA TYR A 46 -9.60 -11.55 -4.76
C TYR A 46 -8.42 -12.18 -4.01
N SER A 47 -8.68 -13.06 -3.04
CA SER A 47 -7.68 -13.55 -2.09
C SER A 47 -6.69 -14.55 -2.69
N ASP A 48 -7.11 -15.30 -3.71
CA ASP A 48 -6.36 -16.40 -4.36
C ASP A 48 -7.23 -17.16 -5.39
N ARG A 49 -6.71 -18.31 -5.88
CA ARG A 49 -7.20 -19.15 -7.00
C ARG A 49 -8.69 -19.45 -7.00
N ASP A 50 -9.32 -19.56 -5.84
CA ASP A 50 -10.70 -20.01 -5.75
C ASP A 50 -11.71 -18.86 -5.89
N GLY A 51 -11.26 -17.60 -5.85
CA GLY A 51 -12.10 -16.41 -6.06
C GLY A 51 -13.23 -16.21 -5.02
N ASN A 52 -13.29 -17.06 -3.99
CA ASN A 52 -14.41 -17.13 -3.06
C ASN A 52 -14.38 -16.04 -1.98
N ILE A 53 -13.22 -15.43 -1.73
CA ILE A 53 -13.05 -14.33 -0.79
C ILE A 53 -12.55 -13.12 -1.57
N GLN A 54 -13.18 -11.98 -1.33
CA GLN A 54 -12.87 -10.71 -1.99
C GLN A 54 -12.87 -9.57 -0.98
N CYS A 55 -12.23 -8.47 -1.33
CA CYS A 55 -12.29 -7.21 -0.60
C CYS A 55 -12.33 -6.05 -1.58
N TYR A 56 -12.73 -4.87 -1.10
CA TYR A 56 -12.53 -3.62 -1.83
C TYR A 56 -11.22 -2.98 -1.40
N TRP A 57 -10.38 -2.69 -2.39
CA TRP A 57 -9.11 -1.97 -2.28
C TRP A 57 -9.32 -0.58 -2.84
N ALA A 58 -8.83 0.48 -2.19
CA ALA A 58 -8.78 1.84 -2.72
C ALA A 58 -7.36 2.15 -3.23
N ARG A 59 -7.17 2.09 -4.55
CA ARG A 59 -5.88 2.25 -5.24
C ARG A 59 -5.65 3.70 -5.50
N ALA A 60 -4.69 4.29 -4.82
CA ALA A 60 -4.34 5.68 -5.00
C ALA A 60 -3.02 5.84 -5.75
N VAL A 61 -2.94 6.91 -6.53
CA VAL A 61 -1.73 7.34 -7.24
C VAL A 61 -1.52 8.81 -6.89
N GLY A 62 -0.33 9.12 -6.35
CA GLY A 62 0.08 10.46 -5.94
C GLY A 62 1.56 10.72 -6.17
N PRO A 63 2.13 11.77 -5.54
CA PRO A 63 3.52 12.18 -5.75
C PRO A 63 4.56 11.08 -5.52
N GLY A 64 4.38 10.28 -4.48
CA GLY A 64 5.26 9.14 -4.14
C GLY A 64 4.97 7.86 -4.94
N GLY A 65 4.12 7.92 -5.97
CA GLY A 65 3.70 6.75 -6.75
C GLY A 65 2.39 6.14 -6.28
N GLU A 66 2.24 4.83 -6.52
CA GLU A 66 1.04 4.07 -6.18
C GLU A 66 1.05 3.60 -4.72
N TYR A 67 -0.10 3.68 -4.05
CA TYR A 67 -0.29 3.17 -2.69
C TYR A 67 -1.74 2.75 -2.44
N THR A 68 -1.97 2.03 -1.35
CA THR A 68 -3.31 1.65 -0.88
C THR A 68 -3.81 2.73 0.08
N ALA A 69 -4.83 3.49 -0.33
CA ALA A 69 -5.46 4.52 0.52
C ALA A 69 -6.38 3.88 1.58
N TRP A 70 -6.99 2.75 1.27
CA TRP A 70 -7.84 1.99 2.18
C TRP A 70 -8.07 0.57 1.64
N GLN A 71 -8.49 -0.36 2.50
CA GLN A 71 -9.13 -1.59 2.03
C GLN A 71 -10.14 -2.09 3.07
N SER A 72 -11.26 -2.62 2.59
CA SER A 72 -12.29 -3.23 3.42
C SER A 72 -11.79 -4.54 4.05
N GLN A 73 -12.56 -5.04 5.02
CA GLN A 73 -12.44 -6.44 5.41
C GLN A 73 -12.73 -7.37 4.22
N TRP A 74 -12.20 -8.58 4.31
CA TRP A 74 -12.48 -9.65 3.36
C TRP A 74 -13.87 -10.24 3.62
N PHE A 75 -14.60 -10.56 2.55
CA PHE A 75 -15.94 -11.12 2.61
C PHE A 75 -16.13 -12.20 1.53
N GLY A 76 -17.02 -13.15 1.81
CA GLY A 76 -17.33 -14.25 0.92
C GLY A 76 -18.25 -13.86 -0.23
N TRP A 77 -18.21 -14.62 -1.33
CA TRP A 77 -19.04 -14.38 -2.53
C TRP A 77 -20.55 -14.60 -2.33
N LYS A 78 -20.95 -15.35 -1.29
CA LYS A 78 -22.35 -15.79 -1.09
C LYS A 78 -23.22 -14.79 -0.31
N GLU A 79 -22.67 -13.65 0.08
CA GLU A 79 -23.35 -12.70 0.96
C GLU A 79 -23.52 -11.35 0.25
N ASP A 80 -24.62 -11.21 -0.49
CA ASP A 80 -24.91 -10.02 -1.29
C ASP A 80 -24.95 -8.72 -0.48
N THR A 81 -25.35 -8.80 0.79
CA THR A 81 -25.38 -7.64 1.68
C THR A 81 -23.98 -7.18 2.10
N LEU A 82 -23.01 -8.10 2.21
CA LEU A 82 -21.67 -7.77 2.69
C LEU A 82 -20.88 -6.95 1.67
N TRP A 83 -21.03 -7.20 0.37
CA TRP A 83 -20.25 -6.45 -0.61
C TRP A 83 -20.70 -4.99 -0.71
N HIS A 84 -22.00 -4.71 -0.57
CA HIS A 84 -22.51 -3.34 -0.50
C HIS A 84 -21.99 -2.61 0.75
N GLN A 85 -21.99 -3.28 1.90
CA GLN A 85 -21.49 -2.73 3.16
C GLN A 85 -19.98 -2.49 3.12
N ALA A 86 -19.21 -3.46 2.60
CA ALA A 86 -17.77 -3.35 2.46
C ALA A 86 -17.38 -2.20 1.52
N ARG A 87 -18.08 -2.08 0.38
CA ARG A 87 -17.89 -0.94 -0.54
C ARG A 87 -18.27 0.39 0.11
N GLY A 88 -19.44 0.44 0.75
CA GLY A 88 -19.95 1.63 1.42
C GLY A 88 -18.99 2.14 2.48
N SER A 89 -18.41 1.25 3.28
CA SER A 89 -17.41 1.63 4.29
C SER A 89 -16.14 2.21 3.67
N VAL A 90 -15.62 1.64 2.57
CA VAL A 90 -14.46 2.25 1.88
C VAL A 90 -14.79 3.65 1.35
N VAL A 91 -15.95 3.84 0.74
CA VAL A 91 -16.39 5.15 0.22
C VAL A 91 -16.51 6.16 1.34
N GLU A 92 -17.18 5.80 2.43
CA GLU A 92 -17.37 6.67 3.59
C GLU A 92 -16.03 7.07 4.22
N THR A 93 -15.12 6.11 4.42
CA THR A 93 -13.79 6.39 4.97
C THR A 93 -12.97 7.29 4.05
N LEU A 94 -13.00 7.08 2.73
CA LEU A 94 -12.30 7.97 1.80
C LEU A 94 -12.84 9.40 1.89
N ILE A 95 -14.16 9.58 1.96
CA ILE A 95 -14.77 10.91 2.11
C ILE A 95 -14.33 11.57 3.43
N GLN A 96 -14.33 10.82 4.53
CA GLN A 96 -13.84 11.29 5.83
C GLN A 96 -12.35 11.68 5.78
N ASP A 97 -11.56 10.99 4.95
CA ASP A 97 -10.14 11.27 4.70
C ASP A 97 -9.88 12.37 3.65
N GLY A 98 -10.91 13.16 3.35
CA GLY A 98 -10.82 14.33 2.48
C GLY A 98 -10.81 14.01 0.99
N TRP A 99 -11.16 12.78 0.59
CA TRP A 99 -11.29 12.42 -0.81
C TRP A 99 -12.63 12.93 -1.39
N GLN A 100 -12.54 13.61 -2.53
CA GLN A 100 -13.69 14.03 -3.31
C GLN A 100 -14.08 12.92 -4.30
N HIS A 101 -15.33 12.44 -4.25
CA HIS A 101 -15.87 11.53 -5.26
C HIS A 101 -16.01 12.24 -6.61
N ILE A 102 -15.51 11.62 -7.69
CA ILE A 102 -15.50 12.20 -9.04
C ILE A 102 -16.21 11.31 -10.07
N GLY A 103 -16.96 10.32 -9.62
CA GLY A 103 -17.74 9.42 -10.48
C GLY A 103 -17.32 7.95 -10.38
N ARG A 104 -17.73 7.16 -11.37
CA ARG A 104 -17.46 5.72 -11.44
C ARG A 104 -16.24 5.41 -12.32
N GLY A 105 -15.60 4.27 -12.05
CA GLY A 105 -14.55 3.68 -12.87
C GLY A 105 -15.11 2.89 -14.06
N SER A 106 -14.28 2.01 -14.63
CA SER A 106 -14.68 1.17 -15.77
C SER A 106 -15.69 0.09 -15.40
N GLU A 107 -15.63 -0.40 -14.16
CA GLU A 107 -16.57 -1.35 -13.62
C GLU A 107 -17.63 -0.65 -12.77
N TRP A 108 -18.83 -1.22 -12.72
CA TRP A 108 -19.97 -0.62 -12.01
C TRP A 108 -19.69 -0.41 -10.52
N ASP A 109 -18.83 -1.23 -9.91
CA ASP A 109 -18.47 -1.17 -8.50
C ASP A 109 -17.24 -0.28 -8.23
N ASN A 110 -16.54 0.19 -9.26
CA ASN A 110 -15.40 1.09 -9.06
C ASN A 110 -15.90 2.52 -8.82
N ASP A 111 -15.64 3.09 -7.64
CA ASP A 111 -15.76 4.54 -7.41
C ASP A 111 -14.39 5.20 -7.60
N ARG A 112 -14.39 6.38 -8.22
CA ARG A 112 -13.19 7.19 -8.39
C ARG A 112 -13.25 8.41 -7.51
N PHE A 113 -12.08 8.78 -6.99
CA PHE A 113 -11.90 9.90 -6.11
C PHE A 113 -10.67 10.71 -6.51
N ARG A 114 -10.60 11.94 -6.01
CA ARG A 114 -9.39 12.76 -6.03
C ARG A 114 -9.24 13.55 -4.74
N ARG A 115 -8.03 14.00 -4.42
CA ARG A 115 -7.79 15.03 -3.40
C ARG A 115 -6.51 15.81 -3.70
N GLN A 116 -6.36 16.98 -3.10
CA GLN A 116 -5.11 17.74 -3.24
C GLN A 116 -3.98 17.04 -2.47
N PRO A 117 -2.77 16.90 -3.06
CA PRO A 117 -1.62 16.41 -2.32
C PRO A 117 -1.27 17.38 -1.19
N GLY A 118 -0.89 16.83 -0.03
CA GLY A 118 -0.69 17.61 1.20
C GLY A 118 -1.92 17.68 2.11
N GLY A 119 -3.11 17.24 1.66
CA GLY A 119 -4.29 17.12 2.51
C GLY A 119 -4.27 15.93 3.49
N ARG A 120 -3.15 15.18 3.59
CA ARG A 120 -3.04 14.10 4.58
C ARG A 120 -2.68 14.69 5.93
N ASN A 121 -3.68 14.78 6.79
CA ASN A 121 -3.46 15.02 8.21
C ASN A 121 -3.15 13.71 8.96
N SER A 122 -2.92 12.59 8.26
CA SER A 122 -2.70 11.28 8.88
C SER A 122 -1.80 10.36 8.05
N GLU A 123 -1.12 9.47 8.76
CA GLU A 123 -0.33 8.36 8.22
C GLU A 123 -1.07 7.05 8.40
N LEU A 124 -0.95 6.17 7.41
CA LEU A 124 -1.42 4.79 7.50
C LEU A 124 -0.22 3.88 7.69
N CYS A 125 -0.33 2.96 8.64
CA CYS A 125 0.66 1.93 8.90
C CYS A 125 0.02 0.55 8.72
N GLU A 126 0.73 -0.34 8.04
CA GLU A 126 0.36 -1.74 7.91
C GLU A 126 1.49 -2.62 8.42
N ILE A 127 1.13 -3.63 9.22
CA ILE A 127 2.08 -4.66 9.64
C ILE A 127 2.26 -5.64 8.49
N VAL A 128 3.48 -5.79 8.01
CA VAL A 128 3.88 -6.78 7.01
C VAL A 128 4.75 -7.86 7.67
N CYS A 129 4.70 -9.08 7.15
CA CYS A 129 5.54 -10.18 7.61
C CYS A 129 6.56 -10.51 6.53
N GLU A 130 7.84 -10.53 6.88
CA GLU A 130 8.92 -10.81 5.95
C GLU A 130 9.80 -11.96 6.45
N LYS A 131 10.28 -12.76 5.49
CA LYS A 131 11.24 -13.82 5.75
C LYS A 131 12.63 -13.20 5.88
N VAL A 132 13.23 -13.30 7.06
CA VAL A 132 14.57 -12.75 7.32
C VAL A 132 15.66 -13.75 6.96
N LYS A 133 15.44 -15.03 7.28
CA LYS A 133 16.44 -16.09 7.04
C LYS A 133 15.77 -17.42 6.81
N GLN A 134 16.36 -18.23 5.93
CA GLN A 134 15.94 -19.61 5.70
C GLN A 134 17.15 -20.54 5.79
N THR A 135 17.01 -21.61 6.57
CA THR A 135 17.93 -22.74 6.61
C THR A 135 17.22 -24.00 6.14
N PHE A 136 17.94 -25.12 6.06
CA PHE A 136 17.36 -26.42 5.69
C PHE A 136 16.22 -26.86 6.63
N MET A 137 16.25 -26.46 7.91
CA MET A 137 15.27 -26.92 8.91
C MET A 137 14.40 -25.80 9.49
N THR A 138 14.72 -24.52 9.28
CA THR A 138 14.02 -23.42 9.94
C THR A 138 13.84 -22.22 9.02
N VAL A 139 12.71 -21.54 9.18
CA VAL A 139 12.47 -20.22 8.60
C VAL A 139 12.32 -19.22 9.74
N GLU A 140 13.06 -18.12 9.65
CA GLU A 140 13.00 -16.99 10.57
C GLU A 140 12.23 -15.85 9.92
N TRP A 141 11.30 -15.30 10.67
CA TRP A 141 10.36 -14.26 10.24
C TRP A 141 10.48 -13.04 11.14
N LYS A 142 10.04 -11.90 10.62
CA LYS A 142 9.92 -10.66 11.36
C LYS A 142 8.69 -9.89 10.88
N PHE A 143 8.00 -9.25 11.80
CA PHE A 143 6.98 -8.27 11.45
C PHE A 143 7.59 -6.89 11.38
N TRP A 144 7.18 -6.13 10.36
CA TRP A 144 7.55 -4.74 10.16
C TRP A 144 6.27 -3.91 10.13
N ALA A 145 6.22 -2.84 10.91
CA ALA A 145 5.17 -1.83 10.82
C ALA A 145 5.60 -0.78 9.79
N MET A 146 4.98 -0.79 8.61
CA MET A 146 5.36 0.07 7.49
C MET A 146 4.35 1.19 7.33
N ALA A 147 4.78 2.43 7.57
CA ALA A 147 3.95 3.61 7.41
C ALA A 147 4.13 4.25 6.03
N THR A 148 3.02 4.69 5.44
CA THR A 148 3.00 5.37 4.14
C THR A 148 2.79 6.88 4.33
N ARG A 149 3.78 7.66 3.89
CA ARG A 149 3.77 9.12 3.81
C ARG A 149 3.78 9.61 2.36
N PRO A 150 3.52 10.91 2.11
CA PRO A 150 3.76 11.52 0.80
C PRO A 150 5.20 11.32 0.28
N GLU A 151 6.19 11.35 1.18
CA GLU A 151 7.61 11.17 0.82
C GLU A 151 7.99 9.71 0.56
N GLY A 152 7.12 8.75 0.89
CA GLY A 152 7.33 7.32 0.68
C GLY A 152 6.97 6.43 1.86
N ILE A 153 7.36 5.16 1.75
CA ILE A 153 7.13 4.15 2.76
C ILE A 153 8.34 4.11 3.71
N HIS A 154 8.10 4.08 5.01
CA HIS A 154 9.15 3.97 6.03
C HIS A 154 8.73 3.02 7.16
N CYS A 155 9.72 2.40 7.81
CA CYS A 155 9.50 1.52 8.96
C CYS A 155 9.29 2.37 10.23
N VAL A 156 8.21 2.09 10.96
CA VAL A 156 7.87 2.76 12.23
C VAL A 156 7.89 1.81 13.42
N GLY A 157 8.20 0.54 13.20
CA GLY A 157 8.33 -0.45 14.25
C GLY A 157 8.68 -1.82 13.70
N GLU A 158 9.29 -2.64 14.52
CA GLU A 158 9.66 -4.00 14.15
C GLU A 158 9.46 -4.96 15.32
N SER A 159 9.08 -6.19 15.03
CA SER A 159 9.03 -7.25 16.06
C SER A 159 10.40 -7.88 16.26
N PRO A 160 10.63 -8.61 17.37
CA PRO A 160 11.71 -9.58 17.44
C PRO A 160 11.60 -10.62 16.31
N VAL A 161 12.74 -11.19 15.93
CA VAL A 161 12.77 -12.34 15.00
C VAL A 161 12.19 -13.56 15.69
N PHE A 162 11.33 -14.29 15.00
CA PHE A 162 10.73 -15.53 15.51
C PHE A 162 10.87 -16.67 14.49
N LYS A 163 10.85 -17.91 14.99
CA LYS A 163 10.98 -19.11 14.16
C LYS A 163 9.62 -19.74 13.96
N ASP A 164 9.26 -19.94 12.69
CA ASP A 164 7.98 -20.55 12.36
C ASP A 164 8.06 -21.29 11.03
N ALA A 165 8.17 -22.61 11.11
CA ALA A 165 8.23 -23.47 9.93
C ALA A 165 6.86 -23.58 9.22
N SER A 166 5.76 -23.36 9.94
CA SER A 166 4.39 -23.48 9.43
C SER A 166 3.93 -22.25 8.64
N LEU A 167 4.43 -21.06 8.97
CA LEU A 167 4.13 -19.81 8.25
C LEU A 167 4.45 -19.91 6.74
N TYR A 168 5.44 -20.72 6.36
CA TYR A 168 5.76 -20.97 4.96
C TYR A 168 4.65 -21.71 4.21
N LEU A 169 4.02 -22.72 4.83
CA LEU A 169 2.87 -23.39 4.24
C LEU A 169 1.63 -22.48 4.27
N ASP A 170 1.45 -21.66 5.30
CA ASP A 170 0.26 -20.80 5.43
C ASP A 170 0.22 -19.63 4.46
N ILE A 171 1.40 -19.09 4.08
CA ILE A 171 1.50 -18.16 2.95
C ILE A 171 0.85 -18.78 1.70
N LEU A 172 0.89 -20.11 1.59
CA LEU A 172 0.38 -20.86 0.44
C LEU A 172 -1.05 -21.40 0.62
N THR A 173 -1.60 -21.59 1.84
CA THR A 173 -2.83 -22.40 2.02
C THR A 173 -4.03 -21.83 2.80
N GLN A 174 -4.02 -20.58 3.30
CA GLN A 174 -5.20 -19.88 3.93
C GLN A 174 -6.25 -20.80 4.65
N MET A 175 -5.89 -21.46 5.76
CA MET A 175 -6.78 -22.39 6.50
C MET A 175 -7.25 -21.89 7.88
N ASP A 176 -8.30 -22.55 8.40
CA ASP A 176 -9.13 -22.30 9.60
C ASP A 176 -8.42 -21.81 10.89
N THR A 177 -8.99 -20.77 11.51
CA THR A 177 -8.39 -19.86 12.51
C THR A 177 -8.24 -20.43 13.93
N LYS A 178 -8.99 -21.46 14.32
CA LYS A 178 -8.95 -21.99 15.70
C LYS A 178 -7.86 -23.03 15.95
N LYS A 179 -7.51 -23.84 14.94
CA LYS A 179 -6.37 -24.78 15.03
C LYS A 179 -5.04 -24.04 14.87
N TYR A 180 -5.10 -22.86 14.27
CA TYR A 180 -4.00 -21.96 13.94
C TYR A 180 -3.24 -21.42 15.16
N GLN A 181 -3.94 -20.89 16.17
CA GLN A 181 -3.32 -20.19 17.32
C GLN A 181 -2.31 -21.03 18.12
N ARG A 182 -2.41 -22.36 18.11
CA ARG A 182 -1.49 -23.23 18.86
C ARG A 182 -0.11 -23.39 18.21
N ASN A 183 -0.02 -23.27 16.89
CA ASN A 183 1.24 -23.51 16.16
C ASN A 183 2.09 -22.25 15.98
N HIS A 184 1.51 -21.07 16.15
CA HIS A 184 2.13 -19.78 15.86
C HIS A 184 2.37 -18.91 17.10
N LYS A 185 2.53 -19.53 18.28
CA LYS A 185 2.61 -18.82 19.56
C LYS A 185 3.62 -17.68 19.54
N ASP A 186 4.82 -17.93 19.02
CA ASP A 186 5.88 -16.93 18.97
C ASP A 186 5.55 -15.79 18.00
N ALA A 187 4.90 -16.08 16.89
CA ALA A 187 4.41 -15.07 15.95
C ALA A 187 3.33 -14.19 16.59
N TYR A 188 2.37 -14.78 17.32
CA TYR A 188 1.35 -14.00 18.04
C TYR A 188 1.96 -13.07 19.08
N ILE A 189 2.89 -13.57 19.90
CA ILE A 189 3.59 -12.75 20.89
C ILE A 189 4.37 -11.61 20.21
N ALA A 190 5.07 -11.91 19.12
CA ALA A 190 5.81 -10.90 18.36
C ALA A 190 4.88 -9.83 17.77
N LEU A 191 3.72 -10.22 17.26
CA LEU A 191 2.72 -9.32 16.72
C LEU A 191 2.08 -8.46 17.82
N GLU A 192 1.58 -9.06 18.91
CA GLU A 192 0.94 -8.34 20.02
C GLU A 192 1.87 -7.30 20.66
N ASN A 193 3.17 -7.63 20.79
CA ASN A 193 4.17 -6.68 21.26
C ASN A 193 4.34 -5.51 20.29
N LEU A 194 4.41 -5.77 18.98
CA LEU A 194 4.50 -4.72 17.97
C LEU A 194 3.24 -3.85 17.95
N GLU A 195 2.05 -4.44 18.02
CA GLU A 195 0.78 -3.70 18.13
C GLU A 195 0.75 -2.79 19.37
N SER A 196 1.16 -3.33 20.53
CA SER A 196 1.21 -2.58 21.78
C SER A 196 2.17 -1.38 21.70
N ASN A 197 3.33 -1.57 21.07
CA ASN A 197 4.29 -0.48 20.84
C ASN A 197 3.68 0.61 19.95
N LEU A 198 3.07 0.24 18.83
CA LEU A 198 2.40 1.21 17.95
C LEU A 198 1.31 1.99 18.69
N ILE A 199 0.46 1.32 19.47
CA ILE A 199 -0.58 1.98 20.26
C ILE A 199 0.05 2.96 21.26
N SER A 200 1.14 2.58 21.92
CA SER A 200 1.86 3.46 22.86
C SER A 200 2.46 4.70 22.20
N GLU A 201 2.78 4.62 20.91
CA GLU A 201 3.28 5.72 20.08
C GLU A 201 2.16 6.59 19.47
N GLY A 202 0.90 6.33 19.84
CA GLY A 202 -0.26 7.12 19.40
C GLY A 202 -0.90 6.64 18.12
N TRP A 203 -0.60 5.42 17.65
CA TRP A 203 -1.29 4.81 16.53
C TRP A 203 -2.63 4.21 16.95
N GLY A 204 -3.72 4.60 16.29
CA GLY A 204 -5.05 4.00 16.44
C GLY A 204 -5.25 2.81 15.50
N SER A 205 -5.74 1.67 16.01
CA SER A 205 -6.06 0.53 15.14
C SER A 205 -7.28 0.83 14.28
N ILE A 206 -7.18 0.52 12.98
CA ILE A 206 -8.25 0.73 11.99
C ILE A 206 -8.71 -0.58 11.33
N GLY A 207 -8.14 -1.72 11.73
CA GLY A 207 -8.61 -3.04 11.28
C GLY A 207 -7.49 -4.02 10.94
N VAL A 208 -7.86 -5.07 10.21
CA VAL A 208 -6.99 -6.17 9.79
C VAL A 208 -7.09 -6.35 8.27
N GLY A 209 -5.96 -6.48 7.61
CA GLY A 209 -5.81 -6.71 6.17
C GLY A 209 -6.01 -8.18 5.78
N CYS A 210 -5.31 -8.62 4.73
CA CYS A 210 -5.51 -9.95 4.11
C CYS A 210 -4.96 -11.13 4.88
N ARG A 211 -4.14 -10.89 5.88
CA ARG A 211 -3.60 -11.92 6.77
C ARG A 211 -3.93 -11.51 8.19
N TRP A 212 -4.06 -12.48 9.08
CA TRP A 212 -4.36 -12.20 10.49
C TRP A 212 -3.29 -11.28 11.13
N TRP A 213 -2.06 -11.31 10.62
CA TRP A 213 -0.96 -10.42 11.04
C TRP A 213 -0.95 -9.06 10.34
N ALA A 214 -1.71 -8.87 9.25
CA ALA A 214 -1.71 -7.65 8.44
C ALA A 214 -2.51 -6.53 9.10
N LYS A 215 -2.21 -6.22 10.36
CA LYS A 215 -2.91 -5.22 11.16
C LYS A 215 -2.66 -3.82 10.63
N ARG A 216 -3.67 -2.96 10.71
CA ARG A 216 -3.60 -1.60 10.19
C ARG A 216 -3.84 -0.58 11.28
N PHE A 217 -3.11 0.50 11.14
CA PHE A 217 -3.03 1.58 12.09
C PHE A 217 -3.09 2.92 11.38
N LYS A 218 -3.60 3.92 12.07
CA LYS A 218 -3.64 5.31 11.61
C LYS A 218 -3.22 6.23 12.74
N ARG A 219 -2.44 7.26 12.45
CA ARG A 219 -2.16 8.35 13.38
C ARG A 219 -2.25 9.68 12.66
N ASP A 220 -2.65 10.72 13.38
CA ASP A 220 -2.64 12.07 12.84
C ASP A 220 -1.20 12.61 12.80
N ILE A 221 -0.86 13.32 11.72
CA ILE A 221 0.40 14.05 11.57
C ILE A 221 0.20 15.40 12.27
N LYS A 222 0.99 15.67 13.30
CA LYS A 222 0.98 16.95 14.03
C LYS A 222 1.86 17.99 13.35
#